data_AF-A0A967SI12-F1
#
_entry.id   AF-A0A967SI12-F1
#
_cell.length_a   1.000
_cell.length_b   1.000
_cell.length_c   1.000
_cell.angle_alpha   90.00
_cell.angle_beta   90.00
_cell.angle_gamma   90.00
#
_symmetry.space_group_name_H-M   'P 1'
#
loop_
_entity.id
_entity.type
_entity.pdbx_description
1 polymer ?
#
loop_
_entity_poly.entity_id
_entity_poly.type
_entity_poly.pdbx_seq_one_letter_code
_entity_poly.pdbx_strand_id
1 'polypeptide(L)'
;MARSRSGFTLIELLIVVVIIGILAAIAIPKFASSKERAYDATAVSDLRSIITASEAYYADRLIYPTDMSALDFTLSPHVTVTKFTLGTKDGIQSLHIHIEHDNSTHYYHAEYPAESGFEKRNK
;
A
#
# COMPACT_ATOMS: atom_id res chain seq x y z
N MET A 1 57.04 8.88 -32.74
CA MET A 1 55.74 9.45 -32.29
C MET A 1 55.47 8.94 -30.89
N ALA A 2 55.74 9.73 -29.85
CA ALA A 2 55.55 9.30 -28.47
C ALA A 2 54.10 9.51 -28.05
N ARG A 3 53.45 8.44 -27.59
CA ARG A 3 52.05 8.44 -27.17
C ARG A 3 51.96 8.95 -25.73
N SER A 4 51.25 10.04 -25.50
CA SER A 4 50.92 10.49 -24.14
C SER A 4 50.03 9.43 -23.49
N ARG A 5 50.55 8.75 -22.48
CA ARG A 5 49.71 7.97 -21.56
C ARG A 5 49.22 8.94 -20.48
N SER A 6 47.98 9.41 -20.61
CA SER A 6 47.27 10.06 -19.51
C SER A 6 46.88 8.98 -18.49
N GLY A 7 47.56 8.97 -17.35
CA GLY A 7 47.16 8.15 -16.20
C GLY A 7 46.14 8.90 -15.35
N PHE A 8 45.16 8.17 -14.81
CA PHE A 8 44.20 8.70 -13.84
C PHE A 8 44.92 8.97 -12.51
N THR A 9 44.70 10.12 -11.89
CA THR A 9 45.30 10.41 -10.59
C THR A 9 44.51 9.75 -9.46
N LEU A 10 45.20 9.34 -8.40
CA LEU A 10 44.53 8.79 -7.21
C LEU A 10 43.60 9.81 -6.54
N ILE A 11 43.95 11.10 -6.62
CA ILE A 11 43.13 12.18 -6.05
C ILE A 11 41.83 12.39 -6.84
N GLU A 12 41.85 12.23 -8.17
CA GLU A 12 40.64 12.24 -9.00
C GLU A 12 39.70 11.11 -8.64
N LEU A 13 40.22 9.91 -8.35
CA LEU A 13 39.37 8.79 -7.92
C LEU A 13 38.82 9.03 -6.50
N LEU A 14 39.65 9.57 -5.61
CA LEU A 14 39.31 9.81 -4.21
C LEU A 14 38.17 10.83 -4.06
N ILE A 15 38.23 11.96 -4.79
CA ILE A 15 37.17 12.97 -4.71
C ILE A 15 35.83 12.43 -5.27
N VAL A 16 35.87 11.59 -6.30
CA VAL A 16 34.67 10.99 -6.90
C VAL A 16 33.96 10.06 -5.92
N VAL A 17 34.69 9.16 -5.24
CA VAL A 17 34.07 8.26 -4.25
C VAL A 17 33.54 9.02 -3.03
N VAL A 18 34.17 10.13 -2.64
CA VAL A 18 33.67 11.00 -1.57
C VAL A 18 32.34 11.65 -1.97
N ILE A 19 32.24 12.21 -3.18
CA ILE A 19 31.01 12.84 -3.66
C ILE A 19 29.89 11.80 -3.80
N ILE A 20 30.17 10.63 -4.39
CA ILE A 20 29.18 9.54 -4.51
C ILE A 20 28.75 9.08 -3.12
N GLY A 21 29.66 8.98 -2.15
CA GLY A 21 29.36 8.64 -0.76
C GLY A 21 28.39 9.62 -0.11
N ILE A 22 28.60 10.93 -0.28
CA ILE A 22 27.71 11.97 0.25
C ILE A 22 26.32 11.89 -0.39
N LEU A 23 26.26 11.73 -1.71
CA LEU A 23 25.00 11.62 -2.44
C LEU A 23 24.23 10.35 -2.03
N ALA A 24 24.92 9.21 -1.93
CA ALA A 24 24.32 7.94 -1.53
C ALA A 24 23.78 7.99 -0.09
N ALA A 25 24.49 8.63 0.84
CA ALA A 25 24.07 8.77 2.23
C ALA A 25 22.70 9.48 2.38
N ILE A 26 22.40 10.45 1.51
CA ILE A 26 21.10 11.16 1.52
C ILE A 26 20.07 10.42 0.65
N ALA A 27 20.49 9.92 -0.51
CA ALA A 27 19.58 9.35 -1.50
C ALA A 27 18.97 8.01 -1.04
N ILE A 28 19.76 7.13 -0.42
CA ILE A 28 19.31 5.80 0.02
C ILE A 28 18.12 5.88 1.00
N PRO A 29 18.21 6.58 2.15
CA PRO A 29 17.08 6.64 3.08
C PRO A 29 15.87 7.35 2.48
N LYS A 30 16.11 8.40 1.66
CA LYS A 30 15.02 9.10 0.97
C LYS A 30 14.29 8.19 0.00
N PHE A 31 15.01 7.42 -0.81
CA PHE A 31 14.44 6.48 -1.75
C PHE A 31 13.65 5.37 -1.04
N ALA A 32 14.20 4.80 0.04
CA ALA A 32 13.51 3.80 0.85
C ALA A 32 12.16 4.33 1.37
N SER A 33 12.15 5.52 2.00
CA SER A 33 10.91 6.13 2.49
C SER A 33 9.91 6.45 1.37
N SER A 34 10.40 6.81 0.18
CA SER A 34 9.52 7.11 -0.96
C SER A 34 8.88 5.86 -1.55
N LYS A 35 9.61 4.74 -1.51
CA LYS A 35 9.12 3.45 -1.94
C LYS A 35 8.03 2.94 -0.99
N GLU A 36 8.27 3.02 0.32
CA GLU A 36 7.30 2.67 1.36
C GLU A 36 5.98 3.45 1.20
N ARG A 37 6.05 4.79 1.09
CA ARG A 37 4.86 5.63 0.84
C ARG A 37 4.10 5.27 -0.44
N ALA A 38 4.80 4.83 -1.48
CA ALA A 38 4.15 4.44 -2.73
C ALA A 38 3.36 3.14 -2.57
N TYR A 39 3.88 2.19 -1.80
CA TYR A 39 3.17 0.96 -1.49
C TYR A 39 2.00 1.18 -0.53
N ASP A 40 2.14 2.03 0.48
CA ASP A 40 1.01 2.43 1.34
C ASP A 40 -0.13 3.05 0.51
N ALA A 41 0.22 3.96 -0.41
CA ALA A 41 -0.77 4.54 -1.32
C ALA A 41 -1.45 3.48 -2.20
N THR A 42 -0.70 2.45 -2.61
CA THR A 42 -1.23 1.30 -3.37
C THR A 42 -2.20 0.48 -2.51
N ALA A 43 -1.84 0.15 -1.27
CA ALA A 43 -2.71 -0.58 -0.34
C ALA A 43 -4.02 0.17 -0.08
N VAL A 44 -3.97 1.49 0.10
CA VAL A 44 -5.17 2.33 0.23
C VAL A 44 -6.02 2.33 -1.05
N SER A 45 -5.38 2.34 -2.23
CA SER A 45 -6.08 2.29 -3.52
C SER A 45 -6.79 0.94 -3.73
N ASP A 46 -6.13 -0.15 -3.37
CA ASP A 46 -6.71 -1.50 -3.42
C ASP A 46 -7.90 -1.61 -2.45
N LEU A 47 -7.75 -1.10 -1.23
CA LEU A 47 -8.83 -1.07 -0.24
C LEU A 47 -10.07 -0.34 -0.80
N ARG A 48 -9.88 0.84 -1.40
CA ARG A 48 -10.97 1.58 -2.04
C ARG A 48 -11.63 0.81 -3.16
N SER A 49 -10.84 0.11 -3.98
CA SER A 49 -11.36 -0.71 -5.08
C SER A 49 -12.20 -1.87 -4.57
N ILE A 50 -11.74 -2.57 -3.51
CA ILE A 50 -12.50 -3.64 -2.86
C ILE A 50 -13.80 -3.10 -2.23
N ILE A 51 -13.76 -1.94 -1.59
CA ILE A 51 -14.95 -1.29 -1.03
C ILE A 51 -15.97 -1.02 -2.13
N THR A 52 -15.56 -0.37 -3.22
CA THR A 52 -16.46 -0.06 -4.34
C THR A 52 -17.04 -1.33 -4.95
N ALA A 53 -16.24 -2.40 -5.11
CA ALA A 53 -16.73 -3.68 -5.58
C ALA A 53 -17.73 -4.32 -4.59
N SER A 54 -17.49 -4.20 -3.28
CA SER A 54 -18.38 -4.69 -2.23
C SER A 54 -19.71 -3.95 -2.18
N GLU A 55 -19.68 -2.62 -2.33
CA GLU A 55 -20.87 -1.78 -2.42
C GLU A 55 -21.69 -2.09 -3.67
N ALA A 56 -21.04 -2.30 -4.82
CA ALA A 56 -21.71 -2.73 -6.05
C ALA A 56 -22.35 -4.13 -5.89
N TYR A 57 -21.63 -5.08 -5.28
CA TYR A 57 -22.16 -6.41 -4.98
C TYR A 57 -23.41 -6.34 -4.09
N TYR A 58 -23.38 -5.48 -3.07
CA TYR A 58 -24.52 -5.24 -2.19
C TYR A 58 -25.70 -4.60 -2.92
N ALA A 59 -25.45 -3.60 -3.78
CA ALA A 59 -26.51 -2.95 -4.55
C ALA A 59 -27.30 -3.95 -5.42
N ASP A 60 -26.62 -4.98 -5.95
CA ASP A 60 -27.24 -6.01 -6.78
C ASP A 60 -27.95 -7.10 -5.97
N ARG A 61 -27.42 -7.46 -4.79
CA ARG A 61 -27.81 -8.69 -4.07
C ARG A 61 -28.42 -8.45 -2.69
N LEU A 62 -28.40 -7.22 -2.19
CA LEU A 62 -28.82 -6.80 -0.85
C LEU A 62 -28.10 -7.54 0.30
N ILE A 63 -26.97 -8.16 -0.02
CA ILE A 63 -26.07 -8.84 0.91
C ILE A 63 -24.64 -8.49 0.53
N TYR A 64 -23.76 -8.38 1.52
CA TYR A 64 -22.35 -8.19 1.24
C TYR A 64 -21.67 -9.50 0.81
N PRO A 65 -20.55 -9.43 0.07
CA PRO A 65 -19.76 -10.60 -0.29
C PRO A 65 -19.21 -11.28 0.98
N THR A 66 -19.28 -12.60 1.04
CA THR A 66 -18.76 -13.41 2.16
C THR A 66 -17.25 -13.54 2.16
N ASP A 67 -16.64 -13.34 1.00
CA ASP A 67 -15.23 -13.54 0.74
C ASP A 67 -14.81 -12.70 -0.48
N MET A 68 -13.50 -12.53 -0.65
CA MET A 68 -12.95 -11.73 -1.74
C MET A 68 -13.15 -12.34 -3.13
N SER A 69 -13.37 -13.66 -3.25
CA SER A 69 -13.51 -14.30 -4.57
C SER A 69 -14.80 -13.87 -5.27
N ALA A 70 -15.78 -13.38 -4.51
CA ALA A 70 -17.03 -12.82 -5.02
C ALA A 70 -16.85 -11.44 -5.71
N LEU A 71 -15.70 -10.79 -5.57
CA LEU A 71 -15.48 -9.39 -5.99
C LEU A 71 -14.71 -9.22 -7.30
N ASP A 72 -14.29 -10.31 -7.94
CA ASP A 72 -13.45 -10.32 -9.16
C ASP A 72 -12.31 -9.28 -9.11
N PHE A 73 -11.67 -9.17 -7.94
CA PHE A 73 -10.62 -8.20 -7.66
C PHE A 73 -9.29 -8.91 -7.44
N THR A 74 -8.24 -8.41 -8.09
CA THR A 74 -6.86 -8.87 -7.89
C THR A 74 -6.07 -7.82 -7.13
N LEU A 75 -5.45 -8.24 -6.01
CA LEU A 75 -4.60 -7.38 -5.20
C LEU A 75 -3.33 -6.96 -5.94
N SER A 76 -2.87 -5.74 -5.67
CA SER A 76 -1.57 -5.28 -6.13
C SER A 76 -0.44 -6.07 -5.44
N PRO A 77 0.72 -6.23 -6.10
CA PRO A 77 1.86 -6.91 -5.50
C PRO A 77 2.29 -6.25 -4.18
N HIS A 78 2.69 -7.06 -3.19
CA HIS A 78 3.09 -6.65 -1.83
C HIS A 78 1.95 -6.11 -0.96
N VAL A 79 0.70 -6.21 -1.41
CA VAL A 79 -0.49 -5.88 -0.61
C VAL A 79 -1.18 -7.19 -0.21
N THR A 80 -1.47 -7.35 1.09
CA THR A 80 -2.14 -8.56 1.60
C THR A 80 -3.44 -8.18 2.29
N VAL A 81 -4.54 -8.87 1.96
CA VAL A 81 -5.76 -8.77 2.77
C VAL A 81 -5.63 -9.72 3.95
N THR A 82 -5.50 -9.17 5.15
CA THR A 82 -5.34 -9.95 6.38
C THR A 82 -6.67 -10.30 7.03
N LYS A 83 -7.72 -9.52 6.75
CA LYS A 83 -9.09 -9.83 7.18
C LYS A 83 -10.09 -9.42 6.12
N PHE A 84 -11.01 -10.33 5.83
CA PHE A 84 -12.23 -10.06 5.09
C PHE A 84 -13.33 -10.82 5.80
N THR A 85 -14.17 -10.12 6.56
CA THR A 85 -15.13 -10.79 7.45
C THR A 85 -16.47 -10.09 7.42
N LEU A 86 -17.52 -10.90 7.23
CA LEU A 86 -18.88 -10.48 7.45
C LEU A 86 -19.31 -10.79 8.88
N GLY A 87 -19.88 -9.80 9.54
CA GLY A 87 -20.65 -9.94 10.76
C GLY A 87 -22.14 -9.80 10.48
N THR A 88 -22.95 -10.44 11.29
CA THR A 88 -24.38 -10.12 11.37
C THR A 88 -24.78 -10.13 12.83
N LYS A 89 -25.34 -9.02 13.31
CA LYS A 89 -25.81 -8.89 14.69
C LYS A 89 -27.10 -8.08 14.70
N ASP A 90 -28.14 -8.61 15.36
CA ASP A 90 -29.43 -7.93 15.52
C ASP A 90 -30.06 -7.44 14.19
N GLY A 91 -29.81 -8.17 13.10
CA GLY A 91 -30.30 -7.82 11.75
C GLY A 91 -29.42 -6.81 10.99
N ILE A 92 -28.36 -6.29 11.61
CA ILE A 92 -27.37 -5.42 10.99
C ILE A 92 -26.24 -6.27 10.42
N GLN A 93 -25.92 -6.09 9.13
CA GLN A 93 -24.76 -6.71 8.49
C GLN A 93 -23.54 -5.80 8.64
N SER A 94 -22.38 -6.33 9.03
CA SER A 94 -21.13 -5.59 9.03
C SER A 94 -20.10 -6.23 8.10
N LEU A 95 -19.33 -5.43 7.38
CA LEU A 95 -18.19 -5.87 6.57
C LEU A 95 -16.92 -5.23 7.14
N HIS A 96 -15.95 -6.07 7.51
CA HIS A 96 -14.63 -5.67 7.98
C HIS A 96 -13.57 -6.10 6.99
N ILE A 97 -12.79 -5.16 6.48
CA ILE A 97 -11.69 -5.42 5.54
C ILE A 97 -10.40 -4.83 6.13
N HIS A 98 -9.38 -5.65 6.28
CA HIS A 98 -8.04 -5.23 6.69
C HIS A 98 -7.07 -5.55 5.56
N ILE A 99 -6.33 -4.53 5.13
CA ILE A 99 -5.24 -4.64 4.16
C ILE A 99 -3.95 -4.23 4.84
N GLU A 100 -2.91 -5.01 4.60
CA GLU A 100 -1.59 -4.79 5.17
C GLU A 100 -0.56 -4.67 4.04
N HIS A 101 0.35 -3.73 4.23
CA HIS A 101 1.59 -3.61 3.49
C HIS A 101 2.74 -3.39 4.49
N ASP A 102 3.72 -4.30 4.49
CA ASP A 102 4.85 -4.32 5.42
C ASP A 102 4.43 -4.18 6.90
N ASN A 103 4.47 -2.98 7.48
CA ASN A 103 4.09 -2.72 8.88
C ASN A 103 2.94 -1.69 8.99
N SER A 104 2.28 -1.41 7.87
CA SER A 104 1.13 -0.50 7.76
C SER A 104 -0.13 -1.32 7.54
N THR A 105 -1.12 -1.13 8.42
CA THR A 105 -2.43 -1.75 8.28
C THR A 105 -3.48 -0.68 8.00
N HIS A 106 -4.23 -0.87 6.93
CA HIS A 106 -5.38 -0.07 6.56
C HIS A 106 -6.66 -0.87 6.77
N TYR A 107 -7.65 -0.24 7.38
CA TYR A 107 -8.91 -0.88 7.75
C TYR A 107 -10.08 -0.15 7.12
N TYR A 108 -11.07 -0.93 6.69
CA TYR A 108 -12.39 -0.46 6.34
C TYR A 108 -13.44 -1.24 7.11
N HIS A 109 -14.48 -0.52 7.49
CA HIS A 109 -15.63 -1.08 8.18
C HIS A 109 -16.89 -0.41 7.63
N ALA A 110 -17.88 -1.23 7.29
CA ALA A 110 -19.21 -0.79 6.90
C ALA A 110 -20.25 -1.59 7.68
N GLU A 111 -21.37 -0.96 8.04
CA GLU A 111 -22.53 -1.57 8.67
C GLU A 111 -23.80 -1.22 7.89
N TYR A 112 -24.73 -2.17 7.75
CA TYR A 112 -25.93 -2.03 6.94
C TYR A 112 -27.19 -2.54 7.67
N PRO A 113 -28.29 -1.76 7.68
CA PRO A 113 -28.36 -0.38 7.18
C PRO A 113 -27.42 0.56 7.96
N ALA A 114 -26.79 1.50 7.27
CA ALA A 114 -25.74 2.35 7.84
C ALA A 114 -26.31 3.20 8.98
N GLU A 115 -25.88 2.92 10.21
CA GLU A 115 -26.03 3.88 11.31
C GLU A 115 -25.10 5.07 11.02
N SER A 116 -25.65 6.27 11.11
CA SER A 116 -25.02 7.51 10.68
C SER A 116 -23.63 7.73 11.30
N GLY A 117 -22.56 7.62 10.50
CA GLY A 117 -21.27 8.25 10.80
C GLY A 117 -20.03 7.43 10.41
N PHE A 118 -19.26 7.93 9.44
CA PHE A 118 -17.90 7.46 9.17
C PHE A 118 -16.99 7.80 10.35
N GLU A 119 -16.96 6.97 11.41
CA GLU A 119 -16.00 7.11 12.49
C GLU A 119 -14.66 6.49 12.07
N LYS A 120 -13.71 7.33 11.65
CA LYS A 120 -12.31 6.93 11.45
C LYS A 120 -11.71 6.51 12.80
N ARG A 121 -11.78 5.22 13.14
CA ARG A 121 -11.03 4.67 14.26
C ARG A 121 -9.59 4.43 13.83
N ASN A 122 -8.74 5.40 14.12
CA ASN A 122 -7.29 5.26 14.09
C ASN A 122 -6.86 4.53 15.38
N LYS A 123 -6.07 3.47 15.28
CA LYS A 123 -5.41 2.86 16.44
C LYS A 123 -3.93 2.71 16.17
#